data_AF-A0A6P0VJ57-F1
#
_entry.id   AF-A0A6P0VJ57-F1
#
_cell.length_a   1.000
_cell.length_b   1.000
_cell.length_c   1.000
_cell.angle_alpha   90.00
_cell.angle_beta   90.00
_cell.angle_gamma   90.00
#
_symmetry.space_group_name_H-M   'P 1'
#
loop_
_entity.id
_entity.type
_entity.pdbx_description
1 polymer ?
#
loop_
_entity_poly.entity_id
_entity_poly.type
_entity_poly.pdbx_seq_one_letter_code
_entity_poly.pdbx_strand_id
1 'polypeptide(L)'
;MNNLGTTYFFWFACVFGFAGIHRIYNKKFFSGFLWMFTFGFLGIGQLIDLVLIPSMVDEHNIKLKQQLGLSEVGAPLEQQAIATTVYEPQQHNQVMTTAASSAPNREELMVQLLKAAHSRGGQISVTQAVLDTSASFAEVEATLKEMVNNGYVSVDNHPVSGVVVYQFVEL
;
A
#
# COMPACT_ATOMS: atom_id res chain seq x y z
N MET A 1 5.15 -12.26 4.03
CA MET A 1 4.59 -11.33 5.03
C MET A 1 4.65 -12.02 6.38
N ASN A 2 5.07 -11.32 7.41
CA ASN A 2 5.13 -11.86 8.77
C ASN A 2 3.73 -11.99 9.34
N ASN A 3 3.48 -13.10 10.04
CA ASN A 3 2.22 -13.36 10.71
C ASN A 3 2.28 -12.87 12.16
N LEU A 4 1.22 -12.19 12.58
CA LEU A 4 1.11 -11.65 13.93
C LEU A 4 1.15 -12.77 14.99
N GLY A 5 0.42 -13.88 14.75
CA GLY A 5 0.41 -15.04 15.63
C GLY A 5 1.79 -15.69 15.81
N THR A 6 2.59 -15.78 14.76
CA THR A 6 3.96 -16.30 14.84
C THR A 6 4.87 -15.39 15.67
N THR A 7 4.67 -14.07 15.59
CA THR A 7 5.42 -13.11 16.40
C THR A 7 5.07 -13.25 17.89
N TYR A 8 3.80 -13.41 18.23
CA TYR A 8 3.38 -13.68 19.62
C TYR A 8 3.90 -15.03 20.15
N PHE A 9 3.95 -16.06 19.29
CA PHE A 9 4.56 -17.33 19.65
C PHE A 9 6.05 -17.17 20.01
N PHE A 10 6.79 -16.37 19.23
CA PHE A 10 8.18 -16.05 19.55
C PHE A 10 8.34 -15.13 20.76
N TRP A 11 7.34 -14.31 21.09
CA TRP A 11 7.34 -13.55 22.33
C TRP A 11 7.21 -14.48 23.54
N PHE A 12 6.38 -15.53 23.45
CA PHE A 12 6.24 -16.55 24.50
C PHE A 12 7.56 -17.28 24.80
N ALA A 13 8.49 -17.34 23.85
CA ALA A 13 9.82 -17.89 24.07
C ALA A 13 10.60 -17.17 25.20
N CYS A 14 10.20 -15.95 25.60
CA CYS A 14 10.78 -15.27 26.75
C CYS A 14 10.60 -16.05 28.06
N VAL A 15 9.55 -16.89 28.19
CA VAL A 15 9.30 -17.76 29.37
C VAL A 15 10.42 -18.80 29.54
N PHE A 16 11.08 -19.19 28.45
CA PHE A 16 12.19 -20.13 28.43
C PHE A 16 13.56 -19.44 28.49
N GLY A 17 13.59 -18.14 28.79
CA GLY A 17 14.83 -17.36 28.89
C GLY A 17 15.31 -16.74 27.56
N PHE A 18 14.58 -16.94 26.47
CA PHE A 18 14.93 -16.37 25.16
C PHE A 18 14.22 -15.04 24.90
N ALA A 19 14.52 -14.04 25.73
CA ALA A 19 13.97 -12.69 25.56
C ALA A 19 14.47 -12.03 24.26
N GLY A 20 13.56 -11.49 23.45
CA GLY A 20 13.90 -10.66 22.27
C GLY A 20 13.92 -11.39 20.92
N ILE A 21 13.64 -12.70 20.87
CA ILE A 21 13.55 -13.45 19.59
C ILE A 21 12.47 -12.87 18.66
N HIS A 22 11.34 -12.43 19.19
CA HIS A 22 10.26 -11.80 18.42
C HIS A 22 10.70 -10.51 17.72
N ARG A 23 11.69 -9.77 18.26
CA ARG A 23 12.28 -8.59 17.59
C ARG A 23 13.21 -8.98 16.45
N ILE A 24 13.98 -10.06 16.62
CA ILE A 24 14.84 -10.61 15.56
C ILE A 24 14.00 -11.12 14.38
N TYR A 25 12.86 -11.77 14.67
CA TYR A 25 11.90 -12.20 13.65
C TYR A 25 11.38 -11.03 12.80
N ASN A 26 11.15 -9.87 13.42
CA ASN A 26 10.75 -8.63 12.73
C ASN A 26 11.93 -7.82 12.17
N LYS A 27 13.08 -8.45 11.92
CA LYS A 27 14.32 -7.84 11.38
C LYS A 27 14.92 -6.71 12.24
N LYS A 28 14.53 -6.57 13.50
CA LYS A 28 15.11 -5.59 14.44
C LYS A 28 16.26 -6.21 15.24
N PHE A 29 17.33 -6.61 14.55
CA PHE A 29 18.47 -7.33 15.12
C PHE A 29 19.12 -6.62 16.31
N PHE A 30 19.48 -5.33 16.15
CA PHE A 30 20.11 -4.56 17.23
C PHE A 30 19.28 -4.53 18.52
N SER A 31 17.98 -4.23 18.40
CA SER A 31 17.09 -4.20 19.56
C SER A 31 16.84 -5.60 20.13
N GLY A 32 16.80 -6.65 19.29
CA GLY A 32 16.63 -8.03 19.74
C GLY A 32 17.83 -8.55 20.53
N PHE A 33 19.06 -8.27 20.07
CA PHE A 33 20.26 -8.59 20.83
C PHE A 33 20.31 -7.83 22.16
N LEU A 34 20.02 -6.52 22.15
CA LEU A 34 19.95 -5.72 23.38
C LEU A 34 18.96 -6.34 24.39
N TRP A 35 17.82 -6.81 23.91
CA TRP A 35 16.80 -7.47 24.73
C TRP A 35 17.21 -8.83 25.29
N MET A 36 18.00 -9.59 24.55
CA MET A 36 18.54 -10.87 25.00
C MET A 36 19.58 -10.67 26.11
N PHE A 37 20.44 -9.66 26.00
CA PHE A 37 21.44 -9.32 27.03
C PHE A 37 20.84 -8.66 28.27
N THR A 38 19.71 -7.97 28.14
CA THR A 38 19.06 -7.23 29.24
C THR A 38 17.84 -7.95 29.82
N PHE A 39 17.48 -9.13 29.30
CA PHE A 39 16.19 -9.80 29.55
C PHE A 39 14.99 -8.85 29.36
N GLY A 40 15.11 -7.94 28.39
CA GLY A 40 14.12 -6.90 28.13
C GLY A 40 14.01 -5.79 29.17
N PHE A 41 15.04 -5.59 29.98
CA PHE A 41 15.08 -4.70 31.14
C PHE A 41 14.21 -5.18 32.32
N LEU A 42 14.55 -6.35 32.90
CA LEU A 42 13.86 -7.03 34.01
C LEU A 42 12.40 -7.46 33.71
N GLY A 43 12.08 -7.72 32.44
CA GLY A 43 10.75 -8.23 32.05
C GLY A 43 9.65 -7.18 31.88
N ILE A 44 9.88 -5.93 32.32
CA ILE A 44 8.94 -4.82 32.07
C ILE A 44 8.84 -4.53 30.58
N GLY A 45 9.99 -4.54 29.88
CA GLY A 45 9.99 -4.42 28.44
C GLY A 45 9.08 -5.47 27.80
N GLN A 46 9.11 -6.74 28.25
CA GLN A 46 8.33 -7.82 27.59
C GLN A 46 6.85 -7.49 27.56
N LEU A 47 6.34 -6.83 28.61
CA LEU A 47 4.95 -6.41 28.67
C LEU A 47 4.65 -5.28 27.69
N ILE A 48 5.56 -4.32 27.54
CA ILE A 48 5.44 -3.24 26.55
C ILE A 48 5.46 -3.81 25.12
N ASP A 49 6.24 -4.87 24.90
CA ASP A 49 6.33 -5.51 23.59
C ASP A 49 5.01 -6.18 23.14
N LEU A 50 4.11 -6.58 24.05
CA LEU A 50 2.77 -7.05 23.67
C LEU A 50 1.98 -6.00 22.88
N VAL A 51 2.11 -4.73 23.25
CA VAL A 51 1.47 -3.61 22.55
C VAL A 51 2.24 -3.21 21.30
N LEU A 52 3.55 -3.46 21.29
CA LEU A 52 4.45 -3.06 20.20
C LEU A 52 4.51 -4.08 19.05
N ILE A 53 4.16 -5.34 19.30
CA ILE A 53 4.17 -6.44 18.31
C ILE A 53 3.34 -6.13 17.05
N PRO A 54 2.08 -5.66 17.15
CA PRO A 54 1.29 -5.29 15.96
C PRO A 54 2.01 -4.27 15.08
N SER A 55 2.49 -3.18 15.68
CA SER A 55 3.22 -2.13 14.96
C SER A 55 4.50 -2.65 14.30
N MET A 56 5.25 -3.56 14.94
CA MET A 56 6.45 -4.16 14.36
C MET A 56 6.15 -5.05 13.14
N VAL A 57 5.06 -5.82 13.21
CA VAL A 57 4.64 -6.69 12.11
C VAL A 57 4.16 -5.87 10.92
N ASP A 58 3.40 -4.80 11.20
CA ASP A 58 2.92 -3.88 10.18
C ASP A 58 4.08 -3.16 9.50
N GLU A 59 5.01 -2.60 10.28
CA GLU A 59 6.22 -1.94 9.74
C GLU A 59 7.05 -2.89 8.87
N HIS A 60 7.24 -4.15 9.31
CA HIS A 60 7.95 -5.15 8.51
C HIS A 60 7.22 -5.50 7.22
N ASN A 61 5.90 -5.68 7.29
CA ASN A 61 5.08 -6.01 6.13
C ASN A 61 5.02 -4.85 5.13
N ILE A 62 4.92 -3.61 5.60
CA ILE A 62 4.98 -2.40 4.78
C ILE A 62 6.35 -2.30 4.11
N LYS A 63 7.44 -2.46 4.86
CA LYS A 63 8.79 -2.42 4.29
C LYS A 63 9.04 -3.53 3.28
N LEU A 64 8.54 -4.74 3.54
CA LEU A 64 8.64 -5.85 2.61
C LEU A 64 7.84 -5.59 1.33
N LYS A 65 6.63 -5.03 1.46
CA LYS A 65 5.82 -4.59 0.31
C LYS A 65 6.58 -3.53 -0.50
N GLN A 66 7.14 -2.51 0.15
CA GLN A 66 7.95 -1.49 -0.52
C GLN A 66 9.17 -2.08 -1.26
N GLN A 67 9.89 -3.02 -0.64
CA GLN A 67 11.05 -3.68 -1.26
C GLN A 67 10.68 -4.56 -2.45
N LEU A 68 9.49 -5.15 -2.43
CA LEU A 68 8.95 -5.92 -3.55
C LEU A 68 8.31 -5.01 -4.61
N GLY A 69 8.39 -3.69 -4.44
CA GLY A 69 7.72 -2.73 -5.30
C GLY A 69 6.22 -2.97 -5.31
N LEU A 70 5.60 -3.31 -4.17
CA LEU A 70 4.17 -3.50 -3.98
C LEU A 70 3.66 -2.42 -3.02
N SER A 71 2.59 -1.74 -3.40
CA SER A 71 1.88 -0.76 -2.59
C SER A 71 1.18 -1.49 -1.46
N GLU A 72 0.83 -0.76 -0.40
CA GLU A 72 0.10 -1.28 0.75
C GLU A 72 -1.21 -2.01 0.35
N VAL A 73 -1.75 -1.62 -0.82
CA VAL A 73 -2.97 -2.10 -1.48
C VAL A 73 -2.72 -3.18 -2.57
N GLY A 74 -1.47 -3.54 -2.87
CA GLY A 74 -1.13 -4.60 -3.84
C GLY A 74 -0.86 -4.14 -5.29
N ALA A 75 -0.80 -2.83 -5.55
CA ALA A 75 -0.39 -2.27 -6.85
C ALA A 75 1.11 -1.95 -6.87
N PRO A 76 1.88 -2.15 -7.96
CA PRO A 76 3.32 -1.95 -7.88
C PRO A 76 3.73 -0.51 -7.54
N LEU A 77 4.64 -0.32 -6.58
CA LEU A 77 5.31 0.97 -6.36
C LEU A 77 6.43 1.08 -7.39
N GLU A 78 6.18 1.91 -8.40
CA GLU A 78 7.18 2.32 -9.37
C GLU A 78 8.38 2.91 -8.63
N GLN A 79 9.51 2.23 -8.75
CA GLN A 79 10.79 2.58 -8.13
C GLN A 79 11.13 4.03 -8.50
N GLN A 80 11.20 4.95 -7.54
CA GLN A 80 11.84 6.23 -7.78
C GLN A 80 13.32 5.95 -8.11
N ALA A 81 13.65 6.14 -9.39
CA ALA A 81 15.00 6.04 -9.89
C ALA A 81 15.91 6.97 -9.08
N ILE A 82 16.98 6.38 -8.57
CA ILE A 82 18.02 7.09 -7.81
C ILE A 82 18.57 8.20 -8.69
N ALA A 83 18.51 9.43 -8.18
CA ALA A 83 19.07 10.61 -8.81
C ALA A 83 20.55 10.41 -9.14
N THR A 84 20.86 10.18 -10.43
CA THR A 84 22.18 10.48 -10.97
C THR A 84 22.04 11.76 -11.78
N THR A 85 22.56 12.84 -11.20
CA THR A 85 22.62 14.17 -11.81
C THR A 85 23.45 14.12 -13.10
N VAL A 86 22.83 14.39 -14.24
CA VAL A 86 23.53 14.96 -15.41
C VAL A 86 22.69 16.13 -15.91
N TYR A 87 23.25 17.32 -15.76
CA TYR A 87 22.78 18.56 -16.38
C TYR A 87 23.17 18.51 -17.86
N GLU A 88 22.23 18.72 -18.80
CA GLU A 88 22.52 19.42 -20.07
C GLU A 88 21.24 20.00 -20.74
N PRO A 89 21.29 21.21 -21.36
CA PRO A 89 20.12 22.04 -21.64
C PRO A 89 19.65 22.06 -23.12
N GLN A 90 18.34 22.37 -23.27
CA GLN A 90 17.63 23.09 -24.36
C GLN A 90 17.50 22.52 -25.80
N GLN A 91 16.22 22.36 -26.17
CA GLN A 91 15.52 22.76 -27.42
C GLN A 91 15.46 21.84 -28.68
N HIS A 92 14.21 21.45 -28.98
CA HIS A 92 13.54 21.40 -30.30
C HIS A 92 13.89 20.29 -31.31
N ASN A 93 13.09 19.21 -31.34
CA ASN A 93 12.19 18.84 -32.46
C ASN A 93 11.50 17.48 -32.24
N GLN A 94 10.21 17.40 -32.61
CA GLN A 94 9.44 16.15 -32.67
C GLN A 94 9.92 15.28 -33.85
N VAL A 95 10.33 14.04 -33.58
CA VAL A 95 10.01 12.88 -34.44
C VAL A 95 9.85 11.64 -33.55
N MET A 96 8.73 10.95 -33.77
CA MET A 96 8.31 9.66 -33.24
C MET A 96 9.41 8.60 -33.17
N THR A 97 9.69 8.09 -31.96
CA THR A 97 9.75 6.66 -31.58
C THR A 97 10.35 6.51 -30.18
N THR A 98 9.58 6.02 -29.21
CA THR A 98 9.92 4.87 -28.35
C THR A 98 8.74 4.53 -27.44
N ALA A 99 8.26 3.30 -27.55
CA ALA A 99 7.36 2.69 -26.58
C ALA A 99 8.16 2.24 -25.36
N ALA A 100 7.77 2.67 -24.15
CA ALA A 100 7.78 1.89 -22.92
C ALA A 100 7.41 2.76 -21.69
N SER A 101 6.35 2.35 -21.00
CA SER A 101 5.95 2.68 -19.62
C SER A 101 5.71 4.14 -19.24
N SER A 102 4.46 4.58 -19.37
CA SER A 102 3.86 5.50 -18.40
C SER A 102 2.63 4.80 -17.85
N ALA A 103 2.70 4.30 -16.60
CA ALA A 103 1.46 4.09 -15.85
C ALA A 103 0.64 5.41 -15.97
N PRO A 104 -0.67 5.36 -16.21
CA PRO A 104 -1.47 6.57 -16.24
C PRO A 104 -1.17 7.32 -14.94
N ASN A 105 -0.77 8.60 -15.07
CA ASN A 105 -0.57 9.43 -13.89
C ASN A 105 -1.84 9.30 -13.03
N ARG A 106 -1.71 9.02 -11.73
CA ARG A 106 -2.86 8.70 -10.87
C ARG A 106 -3.96 9.76 -10.95
N GLU A 107 -3.58 11.02 -11.15
CA GLU A 107 -4.49 12.14 -11.43
C GLU A 107 -5.22 12.00 -12.78
N GLU A 108 -4.54 11.54 -13.82
CA GLU A 108 -5.14 11.27 -15.13
C GLU A 108 -6.18 10.15 -15.03
N LEU A 109 -5.88 9.09 -14.28
CA LEU A 109 -6.84 8.00 -14.05
C LEU A 109 -8.07 8.49 -13.29
N MET A 110 -7.94 9.36 -12.28
CA MET A 110 -9.07 9.98 -11.59
C MET A 110 -9.96 10.77 -12.55
N VAL A 111 -9.38 11.57 -13.45
CA VAL A 111 -10.12 12.34 -14.46
C VAL A 111 -10.84 11.41 -15.45
N GLN A 112 -10.18 10.33 -15.87
CA GLN A 112 -10.81 9.33 -16.75
C GLN A 112 -11.98 8.62 -16.05
N LEU A 113 -11.84 8.26 -14.78
CA LEU A 113 -12.90 7.67 -13.96
C LEU A 113 -14.08 8.63 -13.78
N LEU A 114 -13.80 9.92 -13.53
CA LEU A 114 -14.81 10.97 -13.45
C LEU A 114 -15.60 11.08 -14.75
N LYS A 115 -14.90 11.10 -15.90
CA LYS A 115 -15.53 11.16 -17.22
C LYS A 115 -16.38 9.91 -17.51
N ALA A 116 -15.87 8.74 -17.16
CA ALA A 116 -16.59 7.48 -17.31
C ALA A 116 -17.88 7.46 -16.47
N ALA A 117 -17.79 7.85 -15.20
CA ALA A 117 -18.95 7.96 -14.31
C ALA A 117 -19.97 9.00 -14.80
N HIS A 118 -19.52 10.15 -15.31
CA HIS A 118 -20.41 11.17 -15.87
C HIS A 118 -21.25 10.63 -17.03
N SER A 119 -20.66 9.82 -17.92
CA SER A 119 -21.40 9.17 -19.01
C SER A 119 -22.44 8.13 -18.55
N ARG A 120 -22.39 7.74 -17.27
CA ARG A 120 -23.24 6.71 -16.65
C ARG A 120 -24.12 7.27 -15.53
N GLY A 121 -24.35 8.58 -15.49
CA GLY A 121 -25.22 9.21 -14.50
C GLY A 121 -24.60 9.34 -13.11
N GLY A 122 -23.29 9.54 -13.05
CA GLY A 122 -22.55 9.79 -11.80
C GLY A 122 -22.12 8.54 -11.05
N GLN A 123 -22.43 7.33 -11.55
CA GLN A 123 -22.09 6.07 -10.90
C GLN A 123 -21.24 5.18 -11.80
N ILE A 124 -20.30 4.45 -11.20
CA ILE A 124 -19.51 3.44 -11.93
C ILE A 124 -19.13 2.27 -11.03
N SER A 125 -19.15 1.05 -11.58
CA SER A 125 -18.58 -0.13 -10.91
C SER A 125 -17.12 -0.33 -11.32
N VAL A 126 -16.35 -1.09 -10.54
CA VAL A 126 -14.94 -1.38 -10.84
C VAL A 126 -14.76 -2.02 -12.21
N THR A 127 -15.63 -2.96 -12.58
CA THR A 127 -15.58 -3.66 -13.87
C THR A 127 -15.82 -2.72 -15.05
N GLN A 128 -16.76 -1.78 -14.92
CA GLN A 128 -17.03 -0.76 -15.93
C GLN A 128 -15.88 0.24 -16.02
N ALA A 129 -15.34 0.67 -14.89
CA ALA A 129 -14.19 1.57 -14.83
C ALA A 129 -12.95 0.96 -15.51
N VAL A 130 -12.66 -0.31 -15.29
CA VAL A 130 -11.59 -1.04 -16.01
C VAL A 130 -11.86 -1.08 -17.50
N LEU A 131 -13.11 -1.34 -17.91
CA LEU A 131 -13.49 -1.37 -19.32
C LEU A 131 -13.29 -0.01 -20.00
N ASP A 132 -13.66 1.07 -19.34
CA ASP A 132 -13.66 2.42 -19.92
C ASP A 132 -12.26 3.07 -19.89
N THR A 133 -11.45 2.77 -18.87
CA THR A 133 -10.10 3.36 -18.70
C THR A 133 -8.96 2.51 -19.26
N SER A 134 -9.21 1.22 -19.55
CA SER A 134 -8.17 0.24 -19.90
C SER A 134 -7.08 0.05 -18.82
N ALA A 135 -7.28 0.60 -17.63
CA ALA A 135 -6.40 0.41 -16.48
C ALA A 135 -6.68 -0.94 -15.80
N SER A 136 -5.72 -1.44 -15.04
CA SER A 136 -5.91 -2.69 -14.31
C SER A 136 -6.94 -2.54 -13.18
N PHE A 137 -7.56 -3.67 -12.78
CA PHE A 137 -8.45 -3.71 -11.62
C PHE A 137 -7.81 -3.13 -10.36
N ALA A 138 -6.53 -3.43 -10.14
CA ALA A 138 -5.79 -2.94 -8.97
C ALA A 138 -5.64 -1.40 -8.98
N GLU A 139 -5.33 -0.80 -10.12
CA GLU A 139 -5.17 0.65 -10.28
C GLU A 139 -6.51 1.39 -10.11
N VAL A 140 -7.57 0.83 -10.71
CA VAL A 140 -8.93 1.38 -10.61
C VAL A 140 -9.43 1.32 -9.16
N GLU A 141 -9.29 0.17 -8.50
CA GLU A 141 -9.72 0.03 -7.10
C GLU A 141 -8.93 0.92 -6.15
N ALA A 142 -7.61 1.02 -6.33
CA ALA A 142 -6.78 1.89 -5.52
C ALA A 142 -7.18 3.37 -5.68
N THR A 143 -7.40 3.81 -6.92
CA THR A 143 -7.81 5.18 -7.23
C THR A 143 -9.20 5.48 -6.70
N LEU A 144 -10.18 4.59 -6.91
CA LEU A 144 -11.53 4.78 -6.38
C LEU A 144 -11.56 4.80 -4.85
N LYS A 145 -10.78 3.95 -4.17
CA LYS A 145 -10.64 3.99 -2.70
C LYS A 145 -10.05 5.31 -2.21
N GLU A 146 -9.05 5.84 -2.91
CA GLU A 146 -8.51 7.16 -2.60
C GLU A 146 -9.53 8.28 -2.79
N MET A 147 -10.30 8.24 -3.88
CA MET A 147 -11.37 9.21 -4.12
C MET A 147 -12.47 9.15 -3.05
N VAL A 148 -12.73 7.96 -2.51
CA VAL A 148 -13.62 7.78 -1.36
C VAL A 148 -13.04 8.39 -0.09
N ASN A 149 -11.76 8.13 0.21
CA ASN A 149 -11.10 8.71 1.38
C ASN A 149 -11.04 10.24 1.33
N ASN A 150 -10.90 10.81 0.13
CA ASN A 150 -10.88 12.25 -0.09
C ASN A 150 -12.28 12.87 -0.18
N GLY A 151 -13.34 12.07 -0.12
CA GLY A 151 -14.73 12.53 -0.14
C GLY A 151 -15.30 12.90 -1.51
N TYR A 152 -14.59 12.63 -2.60
CA TYR A 152 -15.09 12.87 -3.97
C TYR A 152 -16.13 11.83 -4.41
N VAL A 153 -16.05 10.62 -3.83
CA VAL A 153 -16.82 9.46 -4.23
C VAL A 153 -17.39 8.77 -2.98
N SER A 154 -18.61 8.24 -3.05
CA SER A 154 -19.21 7.38 -2.04
C SER A 154 -19.38 5.96 -2.57
N VAL A 155 -19.36 4.97 -1.67
CA VAL A 155 -19.62 3.57 -2.00
C VAL A 155 -21.07 3.25 -1.67
N ASP A 156 -21.81 2.72 -2.64
CA ASP A 156 -23.19 2.27 -2.50
C ASP A 156 -23.38 0.91 -3.19
N ASN A 157 -24.56 0.32 -3.05
CA ASN A 157 -24.95 -0.89 -3.76
C ASN A 157 -26.09 -0.56 -4.73
N HIS A 158 -25.96 -1.02 -5.97
CA HIS A 158 -27.00 -0.83 -6.96
C HIS A 158 -28.29 -1.57 -6.53
N PRO A 159 -29.46 -0.90 -6.49
CA PRO A 159 -30.66 -1.40 -5.79
C PRO A 159 -31.25 -2.69 -6.34
N VAL A 160 -30.99 -3.00 -7.62
CA VAL A 160 -31.51 -4.20 -8.30
C VAL A 160 -30.47 -5.32 -8.38
N SER A 161 -29.22 -5.00 -8.70
CA SER A 161 -28.18 -6.00 -8.97
C SER A 161 -27.33 -6.34 -7.75
N GLY A 162 -27.36 -5.51 -6.70
CA GLY A 162 -26.52 -5.68 -5.51
C GLY A 162 -25.03 -5.47 -5.76
N VAL A 163 -24.64 -5.00 -6.95
CA VAL A 163 -23.24 -4.72 -7.28
C VAL A 163 -22.80 -3.45 -6.58
N VAL A 164 -21.57 -3.48 -6.05
CA VAL A 164 -20.92 -2.31 -5.46
C VAL A 164 -20.68 -1.27 -6.55
N VAL A 165 -21.22 -0.08 -6.34
CA VAL A 165 -21.08 1.08 -7.22
C VAL A 165 -20.43 2.22 -6.47
N TYR A 166 -19.64 3.00 -7.20
CA TYR A 166 -18.99 4.20 -6.74
C TYR A 166 -19.76 5.39 -7.31
N GLN A 167 -20.40 6.17 -6.44
CA GLN A 167 -21.16 7.37 -6.79
C GLN A 167 -20.27 8.60 -6.61
N PHE A 168 -20.13 9.41 -7.64
CA PHE A 168 -19.45 10.68 -7.59
C PHE A 168 -20.41 11.72 -7.01
N VAL A 169 -20.02 12.38 -5.92
CA VAL A 169 -20.93 13.23 -5.12
C VAL A 169 -21.36 14.50 -5.88
N GLU A 170 -20.52 14.97 -6.80
CA GLU A 170 -20.69 16.22 -7.54
C GLU A 170 -21.29 16.05 -8.96
N LEU A 171 -21.75 14.84 -9.32
CA LEU A 171 -22.33 14.50 -10.63
C LEU A 171 -23.79 14.07 -10.52
#